data_AF-A0A3N9V9T5-F1
#
_entry.id   AF-A0A3N9V9T5-F1
#
_cell.length_a   1.000
_cell.length_b   1.000
_cell.length_c   1.000
_cell.angle_alpha   90.00
_cell.angle_beta   90.00
_cell.angle_gamma   90.00
#
_symmetry.space_group_name_H-M   'P 1'
#
loop_
_entity.id
_entity.type
_entity.pdbx_description
1 polymer ?
#
loop_
_entity_poly.entity_id
_entity_poly.type
_entity_poly.pdbx_seq_one_letter_code
_entity_poly.pdbx_strand_id
1 'polypeptide(L)' 'MQRLNCEHFPCHSLDQDCSLCFCPFYPCRDERTGGRELEGNWSCETCRVIHRTDVAEKVLDGLMRGESVPQVWKTLEEFL' A
#
# COMPACT_ATOMS: atom_id res chain seq x y z
N MET A 1 -1.05 6.95 -12.40
CA MET A 1 -0.06 7.13 -13.49
C MET A 1 0.65 5.81 -13.71
N GLN A 2 0.45 5.12 -14.84
CA GLN A 2 1.08 3.81 -15.08
C GLN A 2 2.57 3.96 -15.39
N ARG A 3 3.46 3.43 -14.54
CA ARG A 3 4.91 3.43 -14.78
C ARG A 3 5.30 2.29 -15.71
N LEU A 4 5.11 2.49 -17.01
CA LEU A 4 5.41 1.50 -18.07
C LEU A 4 6.91 1.13 -18.18
N ASN A 5 7.81 1.89 -17.53
CA ASN A 5 9.26 1.69 -17.54
C ASN A 5 9.82 1.14 -16.21
N CYS A 6 9.00 0.52 -15.37
CA CYS A 6 9.52 -0.16 -14.18
C CYS A 6 10.32 -1.39 -14.60
N GLU A 7 11.60 -1.47 -14.22
CA GLU A 7 12.45 -2.65 -14.47
C GLU A 7 11.93 -3.93 -13.79
N HIS A 8 11.02 -3.77 -12.83
CA HIS A 8 10.29 -4.86 -12.17
C HIS A 8 8.91 -5.11 -12.78
N PHE A 9 8.57 -4.52 -13.92
CA PHE A 9 7.40 -4.91 -14.70
C PHE A 9 7.69 -6.29 -15.35
N PRO A 10 6.81 -7.31 -15.21
CA PRO A 10 5.37 -7.23 -14.99
C PRO A 10 4.89 -7.59 -13.57
N CYS A 11 5.61 -7.28 -12.49
CA CYS A 11 5.17 -7.58 -11.12
C CYS A 11 3.85 -6.90 -10.68
N HIS A 12 3.19 -6.13 -11.57
CA HIS A 12 1.96 -5.41 -11.34
C HIS A 12 0.92 -5.83 -12.37
N SER A 13 -0.16 -6.47 -11.92
CA SER A 13 -1.33 -6.70 -12.76
C SER A 13 -1.95 -5.36 -13.18
N LEU A 14 -2.50 -5.27 -14.40
CA LEU A 14 -3.03 -4.01 -14.94
C LEU A 14 -4.20 -3.42 -14.14
N ASP A 15 -4.80 -4.20 -13.24
CA ASP A 15 -5.88 -3.80 -12.33
C ASP A 15 -5.39 -3.17 -11.02
N GLN A 16 -4.08 -3.05 -10.80
CA GLN A 16 -3.51 -2.50 -9.56
C GLN A 16 -2.92 -1.10 -9.74
N ASP A 17 -3.17 -0.23 -8.75
CA ASP A 17 -2.45 1.03 -8.61
C ASP A 17 -1.02 0.78 -8.09
N CYS A 18 -0.03 1.33 -8.79
CA CYS A 18 1.39 1.20 -8.45
C CYS A 18 2.05 2.58 -8.35
N SER A 19 1.29 3.60 -7.97
CA SER A 19 1.79 4.97 -7.81
C SER A 19 2.82 5.07 -6.69
N LEU A 20 2.74 4.18 -5.70
CA LEU A 20 3.74 3.99 -4.65
C LEU A 20 4.54 2.70 -4.89
N CYS A 21 5.86 2.83 -5.05
CA CYS A 21 6.75 1.69 -5.29
C CYS A 21 6.92 0.79 -4.05
N PHE A 22 6.62 1.31 -2.86
CA PHE A 22 6.69 0.60 -1.60
C PHE A 22 5.52 1.02 -0.71
N CYS A 23 4.99 0.08 0.08
CA CYS A 23 3.94 0.35 1.04
C CYS A 23 4.53 1.09 2.25
N PRO A 24 4.17 2.36 2.50
CA PRO A 24 4.73 3.12 3.62
C PRO A 24 4.37 2.53 4.99
N PHE A 25 3.37 1.64 5.03
CA PHE A 25 2.87 1.02 6.26
C PHE A 25 3.57 -0.29 6.60
N TYR A 26 4.48 -0.80 5.77
CA TYR A 26 5.10 -2.10 6.03
C TYR A 26 6.13 -2.04 7.18
N PRO A 27 6.13 -3.03 8.10
CA PRO A 27 5.09 -4.04 8.31
C PRO A 27 3.93 -3.45 9.13
N CYS A 28 2.70 -3.53 8.61
CA CYS A 28 1.54 -2.97 9.32
C CYS A 28 1.00 -3.91 10.40
N ARG A 29 1.30 -5.22 10.27
CA ARG A 29 0.82 -6.29 11.16
C ARG A 29 -0.71 -6.32 11.32
N ASP A 30 -1.44 -5.89 10.30
CA ASP A 30 -2.90 -5.89 10.26
C ASP A 30 -3.42 -6.92 9.27
N GLU A 31 -3.99 -8.01 9.79
CA GLU A 31 -4.50 -9.13 8.98
C GLU A 31 -5.74 -8.76 8.15
N ARG A 32 -6.48 -7.68 8.51
CA ARG A 32 -7.62 -7.19 7.72
C ARG A 32 -7.21 -6.80 6.30
N THR A 33 -5.95 -6.38 6.16
CA THR A 33 -5.37 -6.00 4.87
C THR A 33 -5.17 -7.18 3.93
N GLY A 34 -5.25 -8.41 4.43
CA GLY A 34 -4.79 -9.63 3.76
C GLY A 34 -3.32 -9.94 4.00
N GLY A 35 -2.61 -9.17 4.82
CA GLY A 35 -1.27 -9.54 5.28
C GLY A 35 -1.31 -10.66 6.33
N ARG A 36 -0.21 -11.41 6.47
CA ARG A 36 -0.10 -12.50 7.45
C ARG A 36 1.35 -12.75 7.87
N GLU A 37 1.56 -13.30 9.05
CA GLU A 37 2.88 -13.75 9.48
C GLU A 37 3.21 -15.11 8.83
N LEU A 38 4.36 -15.22 8.18
CA LEU A 38 4.92 -16.44 7.60
C LEU A 38 6.33 -16.63 8.15
N GLU A 39 6.55 -17.69 8.92
CA GLU A 39 7.88 -18.05 9.46
C GLU A 39 8.59 -16.89 10.20
N GLY A 40 7.84 -16.05 10.92
CA GLY A 40 8.36 -14.88 11.65
C GLY A 40 8.61 -13.64 10.79
N ASN A 41 8.17 -13.66 9.53
CA ASN A 41 8.20 -12.51 8.63
C ASN A 41 6.78 -12.08 8.26
N TRP A 42 6.54 -10.78 8.14
CA TRP A 42 5.25 -10.26 7.68
C TRP A 42 5.16 -10.37 6.15
N SER A 43 4.18 -11.11 5.64
CA SER A 43 3.90 -11.25 4.21
C SER A 43 2.69 -10.40 3.82
N CYS A 44 2.84 -9.63 2.75
CA CYS A 44 1.77 -8.82 2.13
C CYS A 44 1.28 -9.41 0.81
N GLU A 45 1.54 -10.68 0.49
CA GLU A 45 1.25 -11.28 -0.82
C GLU A 45 -0.21 -11.15 -1.28
N THR A 46 -1.16 -11.12 -0.33
CA THR A 46 -2.60 -10.98 -0.57
C THR A 46 -3.12 -9.58 -0.25
N CYS A 47 -2.23 -8.66 0.16
CA CYS A 47 -2.59 -7.29 0.50
C CYS A 47 -2.82 -6.44 -0.75
N ARG A 48 -3.97 -5.76 -0.80
CA ARG A 48 -4.33 -4.86 -1.91
C ARG A 48 -4.54 -3.42 -1.49
N VAL A 49 -4.32 -3.10 -0.21
CA VAL A 49 -4.63 -1.78 0.36
C VAL A 49 -3.99 -0.66 -0.46
N ILE A 50 -2.68 -0.74 -0.66
CA ILE A 50 -1.93 0.26 -1.42
C ILE A 50 -2.17 0.17 -2.94
N HIS A 51 -2.68 -0.96 -3.42
CA HIS A 51 -2.99 -1.18 -4.83
C HIS A 51 -4.35 -0.65 -5.24
N ARG A 52 -5.16 -0.15 -4.31
CA ARG A 52 -6.40 0.58 -4.63
C ARG A 52 -6.08 2.04 -4.93
N THR A 53 -6.56 2.55 -6.06
CA THR A 53 -6.33 3.95 -6.46
C THR A 53 -6.86 4.95 -5.43
N ASP A 54 -8.05 4.72 -4.89
CA ASP A 54 -8.66 5.62 -3.89
C ASP A 54 -7.86 5.69 -2.58
N VAL A 55 -7.20 4.59 -2.21
CA VAL A 55 -6.29 4.55 -1.06
C VAL A 55 -4.95 5.21 -1.41
N ALA A 56 -4.35 4.86 -2.55
CA ALA A 56 -3.06 5.40 -2.97
C ALA A 56 -3.07 6.94 -3.06
N GLU A 57 -4.14 7.52 -3.59
CA GLU A 57 -4.35 8.98 -3.64
C GLU A 57 -4.40 9.59 -2.23
N LYS A 58 -5.20 9.02 -1.31
CA LYS A 58 -5.27 9.48 0.08
C LYS A 58 -3.93 9.42 0.79
N VAL A 59 -3.16 8.37 0.54
CA VAL A 59 -1.82 8.22 1.12
C VAL A 59 -0.88 9.31 0.61
N LEU A 60 -0.82 9.50 -0.70
CA LEU A 60 0.01 10.53 -1.32
C LEU A 60 -0.38 11.92 -0.81
N ASP A 61 -1.67 12.23 -0.75
CA ASP A 61 -2.18 13.51 -0.24
C ASP A 61 -1.79 13.76 1.20
N GLY A 62 -1.95 12.78 2.09
CA GLY A 62 -1.57 12.91 3.50
C GLY A 62 -0.07 13.15 3.66
N LEU A 63 0.76 12.39 2.93
CA LEU A 63 2.21 12.56 2.96
C LEU A 63 2.64 13.92 2.39
N MET A 64 2.01 14.40 1.30
CA MET A 64 2.27 15.73 0.74
C MET A 64 1.86 16.87 1.68
N ARG A 65 0.85 16.67 2.52
CA ARG A 65 0.48 17.60 3.60
C ARG A 65 1.42 17.56 4.80
N GLY A 66 2.42 16.66 4.81
CA GLY A 66 3.36 16.50 5.91
C GLY A 66 2.80 15.68 7.08
N GLU A 67 1.72 14.93 6.86
CA GLU A 67 1.22 13.99 7.87
C GLU A 67 2.21 12.83 8.04
N SER A 68 2.37 12.35 9.27
CA SER A 68 3.17 11.16 9.53
C SER A 68 2.47 9.90 9.04
N VAL A 69 3.25 8.87 8.69
CA VAL A 69 2.72 7.56 8.26
C VAL A 69 1.66 6.99 9.21
N PRO A 70 1.82 7.03 10.56
CA PRO A 70 0.78 6.57 11.47
C PRO A 70 -0.52 7.38 11.42
N GLN A 71 -0.44 8.70 11.18
CA GLN A 71 -1.63 9.54 11.03
C GLN A 71 -2.40 9.16 9.76
N VAL A 72 -1.68 9.02 8.65
CA VAL A 72 -2.28 8.59 7.37
C VAL A 72 -2.94 7.22 7.55
N TRP A 73 -2.26 6.25 8.18
CA TRP A 73 -2.82 4.93 8.45
C TRP A 73 -4.15 4.99 9.22
N LYS A 74 -4.20 5.80 10.29
CA LYS A 74 -5.41 5.97 11.10
C LYS A 74 -6.59 6.48 10.28
N THR A 75 -6.36 7.32 9.28
CA THR A 75 -7.44 7.81 8.39
C THR A 75 -7.93 6.74 7.42
N LEU A 76 -7.16 5.69 7.20
CA LEU A 76 -7.52 4.57 6.32
C LEU A 76 -8.21 3.42 7.06
N GLU A 77 -8.05 3.31 8.39
CA GLU A 77 -8.64 2.21 9.19
C GLU A 77 -10.15 2.07 9.05
N GLU A 78 -10.86 3.16 8.74
CA GLU A 78 -12.30 3.17 8.50
C GLU A 78 -12.69 2.59 7.13
N PHE A 79 -11.72 2.38 6.23
CA PHE A 79 -11.89 1.90 4.86
C PHE A 79 -11.29 0.51 4.61
N LEU A 80 -10.76 -0.13 5.66
CA LEU A 80 -10.18 -1.48 5.69
C LEU A 80 -11.21 -2.49 6.20
#